data_AF-A0A2W5ER40-F1
#
_entry.id   AF-A0A2W5ER40-F1
#
_cell.length_a   1.000
_cell.length_b   1.000
_cell.length_c   1.000
_cell.angle_alpha   90.00
_cell.angle_beta   90.00
_cell.angle_gamma   90.00
#
_symmetry.space_group_name_H-M   'P 1'
#
loop_
_entity.id
_entity.type
_entity.pdbx_description
1 polymer ?
#
loop_
_entity_poly.entity_id
_entity_poly.type
_entity_poly.pdbx_seq_one_letter_code
_entity_poly.pdbx_strand_id
1 'polypeptide(L)'
;ALETVPVGLINVSYGGSKVEAWMDSSILASMGNIIIPNRGDTIKSVNQTPTVLFNGMLKPVIGYGIKGCIWYQGESNYDDPKAYEKLFPLMVSRWRSLWGTEFPFYYAQIAPFNYTSLPPYFSGGKYNSAFLRDAQRKSLKTITNSGMITLMDIGENESIHPMHKKEGGERFAYLVLNKTYEQKGFLIPGPTLDTMTISGNVATIKILNAPNGLTSFGKPLQQFEIAGADKNFFPAQAVISQGKIKVSSPYVSNPVAVRYAFKDFIVGELFNTEGFPVSSFRTDDWDY
;
A
#
# COMPACT_ATOMS: atom_id res chain seq x y z
N ALA A 1 7.11 -27.57 15.88
CA ALA A 1 5.81 -27.12 16.43
C ALA A 1 4.80 -26.74 15.35
N LEU A 2 5.19 -26.15 14.22
CA LEU A 2 4.25 -25.78 13.14
C LEU A 2 3.90 -26.92 12.18
N GLU A 3 4.75 -27.94 12.07
CA GLU A 3 4.58 -29.05 11.11
C GLU A 3 3.35 -29.93 11.38
N THR A 4 2.72 -29.80 12.56
CA THR A 4 1.58 -30.64 12.98
C THR A 4 0.27 -29.89 13.13
N VAL A 5 0.23 -28.58 12.82
CA VAL A 5 -0.99 -27.76 12.93
C VAL A 5 -1.56 -27.52 11.53
N PRO A 6 -2.78 -27.98 11.20
CA PRO A 6 -3.37 -27.72 9.89
C PRO A 6 -3.63 -26.23 9.70
N VAL A 7 -3.42 -25.74 8.47
CA VAL A 7 -3.72 -24.36 8.07
C VAL A 7 -5.10 -24.32 7.42
N GLY A 8 -6.00 -23.52 7.99
CA GLY A 8 -7.31 -23.22 7.42
C GLY A 8 -7.33 -21.83 6.79
N LEU A 9 -8.04 -21.68 5.67
CA LEU A 9 -8.27 -20.39 5.01
C LEU A 9 -9.77 -20.08 4.98
N ILE A 10 -10.15 -18.91 5.48
CA ILE A 10 -11.50 -18.36 5.31
C ILE A 10 -11.40 -17.32 4.18
N ASN A 11 -11.97 -17.62 3.02
CA ASN A 11 -11.96 -16.70 1.89
C ASN A 11 -13.18 -15.78 1.93
N VAL A 12 -12.94 -14.48 2.14
CA VAL A 12 -13.95 -13.43 2.10
C VAL A 12 -13.47 -12.30 1.17
N SER A 13 -13.29 -12.63 -0.11
CA SER A 13 -12.85 -11.68 -1.14
C SER A 13 -13.94 -11.42 -2.18
N TYR A 14 -13.98 -10.19 -2.71
CA TYR A 14 -14.91 -9.80 -3.77
C TYR A 14 -14.27 -8.76 -4.68
N GLY A 15 -14.31 -8.99 -6.00
CA GLY A 15 -13.63 -8.15 -6.99
C GLY A 15 -14.20 -6.72 -7.08
N GLY A 16 -13.32 -5.74 -7.29
CA GLY A 16 -13.71 -4.33 -7.48
C GLY A 16 -14.38 -3.68 -6.27
N SER A 17 -14.17 -4.22 -5.07
CA SER A 17 -14.79 -3.70 -3.87
C SER A 17 -14.11 -2.44 -3.36
N LYS A 18 -14.88 -1.44 -2.91
CA LYS A 18 -14.35 -0.31 -2.12
C LYS A 18 -14.26 -0.68 -0.63
N VAL A 19 -13.35 -0.08 0.12
CA VAL A 19 -13.14 -0.37 1.56
C VAL A 19 -14.41 -0.16 2.39
N GLU A 20 -15.23 0.82 2.02
CA GLU A 20 -16.50 1.16 2.67
C GLU A 20 -17.53 0.03 2.58
N ALA A 21 -17.49 -0.78 1.51
CA ALA A 21 -18.37 -1.92 1.37
C ALA A 21 -18.13 -2.96 2.47
N TRP A 22 -16.92 -2.98 3.04
CA TRP A 22 -16.45 -3.89 4.07
C TRP A 22 -16.52 -3.35 5.51
N MET A 23 -17.15 -2.20 5.70
CA MET A 23 -17.33 -1.55 6.99
C MET A 23 -18.79 -1.59 7.43
N ASP A 24 -19.05 -1.68 8.73
CA ASP A 24 -20.41 -1.60 9.25
C ASP A 24 -20.95 -0.17 9.30
N SER A 25 -22.27 -0.02 9.37
CA SER A 25 -22.91 1.31 9.30
C SER A 25 -22.55 2.23 10.46
N SER A 26 -22.33 1.70 11.67
CA SER A 26 -22.08 2.52 12.86
C SER A 26 -20.78 3.31 12.73
N ILE A 27 -19.74 2.70 12.13
CA ILE A 27 -18.45 3.36 11.99
C ILE A 27 -18.39 4.30 10.78
N LEU A 28 -19.08 3.96 9.70
CA LEU A 28 -19.19 4.85 8.54
C LEU A 28 -19.98 6.12 8.85
N ALA A 29 -21.01 6.04 9.70
CA ALA A 29 -21.77 7.20 10.15
C ALA A 29 -20.89 8.27 10.83
N SER A 30 -19.78 7.85 11.47
CA SER A 30 -18.83 8.77 12.11
C SER A 30 -17.99 9.61 11.12
N MET A 31 -17.98 9.24 9.84
CA MET A 31 -17.21 9.93 8.80
C MET A 31 -17.97 11.11 8.19
N GLY A 32 -19.29 11.19 8.37
CA GLY A 32 -20.14 12.34 8.01
C GLY A 32 -20.41 12.55 6.51
N ASN A 33 -19.60 11.99 5.61
CA ASN A 33 -19.70 12.19 4.15
C ASN A 33 -20.00 10.91 3.35
N ILE A 34 -20.30 9.79 4.02
CA ILE A 34 -20.56 8.50 3.38
C ILE A 34 -22.04 8.19 3.40
N ILE A 35 -22.62 7.98 2.21
CA ILE A 35 -24.04 7.62 2.06
C ILE A 35 -24.20 6.13 2.30
N ILE A 36 -24.87 5.79 3.41
CA ILE A 36 -25.20 4.40 3.77
C ILE A 36 -26.59 4.08 3.20
N PRO A 37 -26.75 2.96 2.47
CA PRO A 37 -28.06 2.57 1.95
C PRO A 37 -29.04 2.24 3.08
N ASN A 38 -30.30 2.62 2.90
CA ASN A 38 -31.41 2.24 3.77
C ASN A 38 -31.95 0.85 3.41
N ARG A 39 -32.71 0.26 4.33
CA ARG A 39 -33.41 -1.00 4.05
C ARG A 39 -34.44 -0.77 2.93
N GLY A 40 -34.33 -1.55 1.86
CA GLY A 40 -35.23 -1.47 0.70
C GLY A 40 -34.66 -0.66 -0.47
N ASP A 41 -33.54 0.04 -0.27
CA ASP A 41 -32.85 0.72 -1.37
C ASP A 41 -32.37 -0.29 -2.42
N THR A 42 -32.44 0.10 -3.70
CA THR A 42 -31.90 -0.70 -4.79
C THR A 42 -30.38 -0.57 -4.83
N ILE A 43 -29.67 -1.67 -4.61
CA ILE A 43 -28.20 -1.73 -4.65
C ILE A 43 -27.75 -1.96 -6.09
N LYS A 44 -27.16 -0.94 -6.72
CA LYS A 44 -26.66 -1.03 -8.11
C LYS A 44 -25.30 -1.71 -8.22
N SER A 45 -24.42 -1.49 -7.26
CA SER A 45 -23.06 -2.07 -7.22
C SER A 45 -22.80 -2.65 -5.83
N VAL A 46 -22.96 -3.96 -5.70
CA VAL A 46 -22.81 -4.69 -4.42
C VAL A 46 -21.43 -4.46 -3.79
N ASN A 47 -20.39 -4.41 -4.63
CA ASN A 47 -19.00 -4.28 -4.23
C ASN A 47 -18.57 -2.84 -3.93
N GLN A 48 -19.24 -1.82 -4.47
CA GLN A 48 -18.88 -0.43 -4.21
C GLN A 48 -19.82 0.27 -3.22
N THR A 49 -20.96 -0.33 -2.90
CA THR A 49 -21.94 0.27 -1.99
C THR A 49 -21.53 0.01 -0.53
N PRO A 50 -21.44 1.05 0.31
CA PRO A 50 -21.05 0.91 1.71
C PRO A 50 -21.89 -0.14 2.46
N THR A 51 -21.26 -0.87 3.38
CA THR A 51 -21.86 -1.91 4.26
C THR A 51 -22.36 -3.19 3.61
N VAL A 52 -22.47 -3.27 2.29
CA VAL A 52 -23.12 -4.41 1.63
C VAL A 52 -22.30 -5.70 1.79
N LEU A 53 -20.99 -5.65 1.50
CA LEU A 53 -20.10 -6.81 1.65
C LEU A 53 -19.82 -7.15 3.11
N PHE A 54 -19.78 -6.13 3.99
CA PHE A 54 -19.71 -6.35 5.43
C PHE A 54 -20.87 -7.23 5.89
N ASN A 55 -22.11 -6.88 5.55
CA ASN A 55 -23.28 -7.63 5.99
C ASN A 55 -23.42 -8.97 5.28
N GLY A 56 -23.16 -9.02 3.97
CA GLY A 56 -23.39 -10.19 3.13
C GLY A 56 -22.29 -11.25 3.20
N MET A 57 -21.04 -10.87 3.51
CA MET A 57 -19.89 -11.77 3.42
C MET A 57 -19.04 -11.82 4.70
N LEU A 58 -18.67 -10.67 5.27
CA LEU A 58 -17.79 -10.64 6.43
C LEU A 58 -18.51 -11.03 7.72
N LYS A 59 -19.67 -10.41 8.00
CA LYS A 59 -20.44 -10.58 9.23
C LYS A 59 -20.73 -12.05 9.58
N PRO A 60 -21.08 -12.95 8.63
CA PRO A 60 -21.29 -14.38 8.91
C PRO A 60 -20.07 -15.13 9.46
N VAL A 61 -18.84 -14.65 9.23
CA VAL A 61 -17.62 -15.32 9.70
C VAL A 61 -16.98 -14.64 10.92
N ILE A 62 -17.54 -13.51 11.38
CA ILE A 62 -17.10 -12.85 12.62
C ILE A 62 -17.31 -13.80 13.79
N GLY A 63 -16.28 -13.96 14.62
CA GLY A 63 -16.29 -14.87 15.77
C GLY A 63 -15.64 -16.24 15.49
N TYR A 64 -15.31 -16.55 14.24
CA TYR A 64 -14.40 -17.67 13.96
C TYR A 64 -13.02 -17.38 14.56
N GLY A 65 -12.38 -18.43 15.11
CA GLY A 65 -11.00 -18.35 15.57
C GLY A 65 -10.06 -18.12 14.38
N ILE A 66 -9.37 -16.98 14.37
CA ILE A 66 -8.40 -16.62 13.33
C ILE A 66 -7.03 -16.37 13.94
N LYS A 67 -5.97 -16.73 13.22
CA LYS A 67 -4.58 -16.43 13.61
C LYS A 67 -4.09 -15.09 13.05
N GLY A 68 -4.80 -14.53 12.09
CA GLY A 68 -4.49 -13.26 11.43
C GLY A 68 -5.38 -13.03 10.22
N CYS A 69 -5.19 -11.90 9.55
CA CYS A 69 -5.89 -11.52 8.33
C CYS A 69 -4.88 -11.14 7.24
N ILE A 70 -5.17 -11.55 6.00
CA ILE A 70 -4.50 -11.07 4.80
C ILE A 70 -5.49 -10.21 4.01
N TRP A 71 -5.10 -8.99 3.67
CA TRP A 71 -5.92 -8.00 2.99
C TRP A 71 -5.22 -7.48 1.73
N TYR A 72 -5.83 -7.69 0.58
CA TYR A 72 -5.37 -7.06 -0.66
C TYR A 72 -6.55 -6.40 -1.34
N GLN A 73 -6.65 -5.10 -1.10
CA GLN A 73 -7.64 -4.22 -1.71
C GLN A 73 -7.06 -2.80 -1.74
N GLY A 74 -7.52 -2.04 -2.72
CA GLY A 74 -7.33 -0.60 -2.79
C GLY A 74 -7.66 -0.09 -4.19
N GLU A 75 -7.59 -0.94 -5.20
CA GLU A 75 -7.76 -0.62 -6.62
C GLU A 75 -9.02 0.19 -6.92
N SER A 76 -10.12 -0.03 -6.18
CA SER A 76 -11.38 0.71 -6.35
C SER A 76 -11.51 1.99 -5.50
N ASN A 77 -10.50 2.31 -4.68
CA ASN A 77 -10.38 3.54 -3.90
C ASN A 77 -9.23 4.44 -4.40
N TYR A 78 -8.66 4.16 -5.59
CA TYR A 78 -7.56 4.93 -6.16
C TYR A 78 -7.92 6.42 -6.40
N ASP A 79 -9.22 6.71 -6.48
CA ASP A 79 -9.81 8.02 -6.74
C ASP A 79 -9.95 8.90 -5.50
N ASP A 80 -9.89 8.32 -4.29
CA ASP A 80 -9.96 9.05 -3.01
C ASP A 80 -8.96 8.50 -1.96
N PRO A 81 -7.64 8.67 -2.20
CA PRO A 81 -6.62 8.22 -1.27
C PRO A 81 -6.71 8.90 0.10
N LYS A 82 -7.21 10.14 0.17
CA LYS A 82 -7.34 10.91 1.41
C LYS A 82 -8.42 10.33 2.33
N ALA A 83 -9.54 9.87 1.76
CA ALA A 83 -10.52 9.10 2.52
C ALA A 83 -9.94 7.75 2.93
N TYR A 84 -9.22 7.06 2.04
CA TYR A 84 -8.62 5.75 2.33
C TYR A 84 -7.66 5.78 3.53
N GLU A 85 -6.82 6.83 3.67
CA GLU A 85 -5.93 7.02 4.83
C GLU A 85 -6.67 6.99 6.18
N LYS A 86 -7.96 7.36 6.19
CA LYS A 86 -8.81 7.32 7.39
C LYS A 86 -9.60 6.02 7.48
N LEU A 87 -10.22 5.60 6.38
CA LEU A 87 -11.13 4.47 6.33
C LEU A 87 -10.44 3.14 6.62
N PHE A 88 -9.23 2.94 6.08
CA PHE A 88 -8.57 1.65 6.19
C PHE A 88 -8.15 1.32 7.64
N PRO A 89 -7.44 2.19 8.38
CA PRO A 89 -7.15 1.94 9.80
C PRO A 89 -8.41 1.83 10.65
N LEU A 90 -9.45 2.60 10.34
CA LEU A 90 -10.73 2.58 11.03
C LEU A 90 -11.46 1.24 10.83
N MET A 91 -11.45 0.70 9.60
CA MET A 91 -11.97 -0.64 9.30
C MET A 91 -11.24 -1.71 10.10
N VAL A 92 -9.90 -1.69 10.12
CA VAL A 92 -9.11 -2.69 10.85
C VAL A 92 -9.38 -2.65 12.35
N SER A 93 -9.41 -1.45 12.93
CA SER A 93 -9.77 -1.26 14.35
C SER A 93 -11.15 -1.85 14.66
N ARG A 94 -12.11 -1.62 13.77
CA ARG A 94 -13.47 -2.13 13.94
C ARG A 94 -13.56 -3.64 13.83
N TRP A 95 -12.89 -4.23 12.85
CA TRP A 95 -12.85 -5.68 12.73
C TRP A 95 -12.25 -6.32 13.99
N ARG A 96 -11.13 -5.79 14.50
CA ARG A 96 -10.55 -6.26 15.77
C ARG A 96 -11.51 -6.14 16.95
N SER A 97 -12.26 -5.04 17.04
CA SER A 97 -13.32 -4.85 18.04
C SER A 97 -14.43 -5.89 17.90
N LEU A 98 -14.88 -6.21 16.69
CA LEU A 98 -15.94 -7.18 16.44
C LEU A 98 -15.50 -8.63 16.75
N TRP A 99 -14.23 -8.95 16.52
CA TRP A 99 -13.65 -10.25 16.93
C TRP A 99 -13.25 -10.30 18.41
N GLY A 100 -13.15 -9.15 19.08
CA GLY A 100 -12.66 -9.06 20.45
C GLY A 100 -11.17 -9.41 20.60
N THR A 101 -10.36 -9.28 19.54
CA THR A 101 -8.94 -9.62 19.59
C THR A 101 -8.08 -8.75 18.66
N GLU A 102 -6.86 -8.46 19.10
CA GLU A 102 -5.82 -7.82 18.30
C GLU A 102 -5.11 -8.91 17.49
N PHE A 103 -5.72 -9.32 16.38
CA PHE A 103 -5.09 -10.26 15.46
C PHE A 103 -4.11 -9.54 14.51
N PRO A 104 -3.02 -10.20 14.08
CA PRO A 104 -2.11 -9.67 13.07
C PRO A 104 -2.83 -9.33 11.77
N PHE A 105 -2.63 -8.11 11.26
CA PHE A 105 -3.28 -7.62 10.05
C PHE A 105 -2.24 -7.34 8.97
N TYR A 106 -2.20 -8.18 7.94
CA TYR A 106 -1.20 -8.09 6.88
C TYR A 106 -1.86 -7.68 5.57
N TYR A 107 -1.29 -6.70 4.88
CA TYR A 107 -1.89 -6.20 3.65
C TYR A 107 -0.88 -5.98 2.53
N ALA A 108 -1.38 -5.84 1.30
CA ALA A 108 -0.56 -5.47 0.16
C ALA A 108 -0.69 -3.98 -0.12
N GLN A 109 0.44 -3.33 -0.39
CA GLN A 109 0.43 -2.14 -1.22
C GLN A 109 0.03 -2.56 -2.64
N ILE A 110 -0.97 -1.91 -3.23
CA ILE A 110 -1.47 -2.30 -4.55
C ILE A 110 -0.34 -2.28 -5.58
N ALA A 111 -0.38 -3.22 -6.52
CA ALA A 111 0.60 -3.26 -7.60
C ALA A 111 0.44 -2.05 -8.55
N PRO A 112 1.54 -1.57 -9.17
CA PRO A 112 1.45 -0.59 -10.25
C PRO A 112 0.59 -1.11 -11.40
N PHE A 113 -0.31 -0.26 -11.90
CA PHE A 113 -1.19 -0.53 -13.02
C PHE A 113 -1.56 0.80 -13.69
N ASN A 114 -1.86 0.78 -14.98
CA ASN A 114 -2.26 2.00 -15.69
C ASN A 114 -3.76 2.31 -15.51
N TYR A 115 -4.07 3.09 -14.47
CA TYR A 115 -5.44 3.51 -14.11
C TYR A 115 -6.09 4.46 -15.11
N THR A 116 -5.35 4.97 -16.10
CA THR A 116 -5.92 5.85 -17.13
C THR A 116 -7.01 5.18 -17.97
N SER A 117 -6.97 3.84 -18.03
CA SER A 117 -7.97 2.99 -18.68
C SER A 117 -9.23 2.70 -17.85
N LEU A 118 -9.34 3.26 -16.63
CA LEU A 118 -10.48 3.02 -15.73
C LEU A 118 -11.31 4.28 -15.46
N PRO A 119 -12.63 4.14 -15.20
CA PRO A 119 -13.47 5.24 -14.76
C PRO A 119 -13.06 5.82 -13.39
N PRO A 120 -13.03 7.15 -13.24
CA PRO A 120 -13.27 8.15 -14.28
C PRO A 120 -12.08 8.28 -15.25
N TYR A 121 -12.29 7.88 -16.51
CA TYR A 121 -11.27 7.80 -17.55
C TYR A 121 -10.56 9.14 -17.71
N PHE A 122 -9.22 9.12 -17.83
CA PHE A 122 -8.37 10.26 -18.19
C PHE A 122 -8.91 11.64 -17.74
N SER A 123 -9.21 11.80 -16.44
CA SER A 123 -9.66 13.09 -15.90
C SER A 123 -8.48 14.05 -15.70
N GLY A 124 -7.80 14.41 -16.80
CA GLY A 124 -6.74 15.42 -16.83
C GLY A 124 -5.51 15.11 -15.97
N GLY A 125 -5.18 13.83 -15.74
CA GLY A 125 -4.07 13.45 -14.85
C GLY A 125 -4.34 13.62 -13.36
N LYS A 126 -5.60 13.91 -12.98
CA LYS A 126 -6.03 14.08 -11.57
C LYS A 126 -5.84 12.83 -10.72
N TYR A 127 -5.91 11.65 -11.34
CA TYR A 127 -5.84 10.38 -10.64
C TYR A 127 -4.45 9.77 -10.82
N ASN A 128 -3.83 9.46 -9.68
CA ASN A 128 -2.55 8.78 -9.61
C ASN A 128 -2.59 7.83 -8.40
N SER A 129 -2.67 6.54 -8.69
CA SER A 129 -2.72 5.45 -7.71
C SER A 129 -1.49 5.40 -6.80
N ALA A 130 -0.40 6.11 -7.11
CA ALA A 130 0.71 6.29 -6.19
C ALA A 130 0.30 6.95 -4.86
N PHE A 131 -0.68 7.86 -4.87
CA PHE A 131 -1.20 8.46 -3.64
C PHE A 131 -1.92 7.42 -2.76
N LEU A 132 -2.64 6.48 -3.38
CA LEU A 132 -3.27 5.38 -2.64
C LEU A 132 -2.20 4.40 -2.10
N ARG A 133 -1.17 4.09 -2.89
CA ARG A 133 -0.03 3.30 -2.40
C ARG A 133 0.67 3.99 -1.24
N ASP A 134 0.76 5.32 -1.27
CA ASP A 134 1.30 6.11 -0.16
C ASP A 134 0.39 6.07 1.08
N ALA A 135 -0.92 6.12 0.90
CA ALA A 135 -1.90 5.93 1.97
C ALA A 135 -1.77 4.55 2.64
N GLN A 136 -1.58 3.50 1.84
CA GLN A 136 -1.30 2.15 2.33
C GLN A 136 0.04 2.11 3.07
N ARG A 137 1.11 2.73 2.55
CA ARG A 137 2.41 2.82 3.23
C ARG A 137 2.31 3.53 4.58
N LYS A 138 1.58 4.65 4.65
CA LYS A 138 1.36 5.39 5.90
C LYS A 138 0.60 4.57 6.94
N SER A 139 -0.25 3.65 6.50
CA SER A 139 -1.01 2.77 7.38
C SER A 139 -0.13 1.84 8.23
N LEU A 140 1.13 1.60 7.85
CA LEU A 140 2.13 0.91 8.69
C LEU A 140 2.36 1.62 10.03
N LYS A 141 2.19 2.95 10.09
CA LYS A 141 2.36 3.73 11.32
C LYS A 141 1.10 3.78 12.18
N THR A 142 -0.08 3.58 11.59
CA THR A 142 -1.37 3.77 12.28
C THR A 142 -2.04 2.45 12.66
N ILE A 143 -1.78 1.37 11.93
CA ILE A 143 -2.31 0.03 12.23
C ILE A 143 -1.27 -0.76 13.02
N THR A 144 -1.52 -0.98 14.31
CA THR A 144 -0.66 -1.82 15.17
C THR A 144 -0.69 -3.29 14.76
N ASN A 145 0.31 -4.08 15.16
CA ASN A 145 0.42 -5.51 14.84
C ASN A 145 0.11 -5.81 13.36
N SER A 146 0.77 -5.05 12.49
CA SER A 146 0.52 -5.11 11.06
C SER A 146 1.81 -5.23 10.26
N GLY A 147 1.64 -5.45 8.97
CA GLY A 147 2.72 -5.49 8.01
C GLY A 147 2.18 -5.34 6.59
N MET A 148 3.03 -4.79 5.73
CA MET A 148 2.69 -4.51 4.35
C MET A 148 3.67 -5.25 3.43
N ILE A 149 3.15 -6.00 2.48
CA ILE A 149 3.96 -6.47 1.34
C ILE A 149 3.94 -5.41 0.24
N THR A 150 5.08 -5.25 -0.43
CA THR A 150 5.24 -4.32 -1.54
C THR A 150 5.20 -5.11 -2.85
N LEU A 151 4.51 -4.60 -3.87
CA LEU A 151 4.29 -5.27 -5.16
C LEU A 151 4.84 -4.47 -6.37
N MET A 152 5.72 -3.50 -6.13
CA MET A 152 6.15 -2.51 -7.13
C MET A 152 6.87 -3.10 -8.35
N ASP A 153 7.42 -4.31 -8.24
CA ASP A 153 8.16 -5.02 -9.29
C ASP A 153 7.32 -6.05 -10.05
N ILE A 154 6.11 -6.37 -9.56
CA ILE A 154 5.25 -7.40 -10.15
C ILE A 154 3.89 -6.85 -10.60
N GLY A 155 3.78 -5.53 -10.81
CA GLY A 155 2.62 -4.90 -11.45
C GLY A 155 2.66 -5.04 -12.97
N GLU A 156 1.52 -4.83 -13.62
CA GLU A 156 1.38 -4.94 -15.08
C GLU A 156 0.70 -3.70 -15.64
N ASN A 157 1.16 -3.24 -16.81
CA ASN A 157 0.63 -2.03 -17.43
C ASN A 157 -0.81 -2.24 -17.93
N GLU A 158 -1.08 -3.42 -18.48
CA GLU A 158 -2.31 -3.73 -19.22
C GLU A 158 -3.31 -4.59 -18.42
N SER A 159 -2.89 -5.11 -17.26
CA SER A 159 -3.73 -5.93 -16.39
C SER A 159 -3.69 -5.42 -14.96
N ILE A 160 -4.86 -5.00 -14.45
CA ILE A 160 -5.03 -4.67 -13.02
C ILE A 160 -4.92 -5.92 -12.13
N HIS A 161 -4.93 -7.12 -12.73
CA HIS A 161 -4.77 -8.40 -12.04
C HIS A 161 -3.41 -9.00 -12.39
N PRO A 162 -2.33 -8.64 -11.67
CA PRO A 162 -1.00 -9.13 -12.02
C PRO A 162 -0.92 -10.67 -11.95
N MET A 163 -0.27 -11.28 -12.93
CA MET A 163 -0.15 -12.73 -13.10
C MET A 163 0.79 -13.39 -12.07
N HIS A 164 1.77 -12.63 -11.56
CA HIS A 164 2.76 -13.05 -10.57
C HIS A 164 2.16 -13.19 -9.14
N LYS A 165 1.11 -14.01 -9.01
CA LYS A 165 0.38 -14.23 -7.74
C LYS A 165 1.20 -15.02 -6.73
N LYS A 166 2.08 -15.91 -7.20
CA LYS A 166 2.92 -16.76 -6.34
C LYS A 166 3.88 -15.89 -5.53
N GLU A 167 4.53 -14.94 -6.19
CA GLU A 167 5.49 -14.01 -5.61
C GLU A 167 4.82 -13.11 -4.55
N GLY A 168 3.62 -12.61 -4.84
CA GLY A 168 2.81 -11.88 -3.86
C GLY A 168 2.42 -12.75 -2.65
N GLY A 169 1.99 -13.99 -2.89
CA GLY A 169 1.65 -14.95 -1.83
C GLY A 169 2.84 -15.32 -0.95
N GLU A 170 4.02 -15.55 -1.54
CA GLU A 170 5.27 -15.83 -0.82
C GLU A 170 5.68 -14.65 0.07
N ARG A 171 5.53 -13.42 -0.40
CA ARG A 171 5.79 -12.21 0.41
C ARG A 171 4.89 -12.15 1.64
N PHE A 172 3.61 -12.50 1.50
CA PHE A 172 2.71 -12.63 2.65
C PHE A 172 3.15 -13.74 3.59
N ALA A 173 3.50 -14.91 3.04
CA ALA A 173 3.96 -16.05 3.82
C ALA A 173 5.19 -15.69 4.65
N TYR A 174 6.20 -15.02 4.08
CA TYR A 174 7.39 -14.57 4.81
C TYR A 174 7.04 -13.62 5.96
N LEU A 175 6.10 -12.71 5.73
CA LEU A 175 5.63 -11.77 6.74
C LEU A 175 4.93 -12.50 7.89
N VAL A 176 4.03 -13.43 7.57
CA VAL A 176 3.33 -14.27 8.54
C VAL A 176 4.29 -15.14 9.33
N LEU A 177 5.21 -15.85 8.64
CA LEU A 177 6.21 -16.72 9.28
C LEU A 177 7.10 -15.93 10.25
N ASN A 178 7.54 -14.73 9.86
CA ASN A 178 8.38 -13.90 10.71
C ASN A 178 7.63 -13.27 11.89
N LYS A 179 6.52 -12.57 11.62
CA LYS A 179 5.85 -11.73 12.64
C LYS A 179 4.81 -12.47 13.48
N THR A 180 4.16 -13.50 12.93
CA THR A 180 3.12 -14.27 13.66
C THR A 180 3.66 -15.56 14.25
N TYR A 181 4.60 -16.20 13.55
CA TYR A 181 5.16 -17.48 13.95
C TYR A 181 6.61 -17.41 14.42
N GLU A 182 7.18 -16.20 14.48
CA GLU A 182 8.52 -15.92 15.04
C GLU A 182 9.65 -16.73 14.38
N GLN A 183 9.44 -17.16 13.14
CA GLN A 183 10.46 -17.85 12.37
C GLN A 183 11.54 -16.87 11.91
N LYS A 184 12.79 -17.30 12.07
CA LYS A 184 13.98 -16.55 11.65
C LYS A 184 14.32 -16.85 10.18
N GLY A 185 15.12 -15.99 9.58
CA GLY A 185 15.58 -16.15 8.19
C GLY A 185 14.72 -15.43 7.13
N PHE A 186 13.63 -14.80 7.54
CA PHE A 186 12.76 -13.99 6.68
C PHE A 186 12.93 -12.51 7.03
N LEU A 187 13.59 -11.74 6.17
CA LEU A 187 13.85 -10.31 6.39
C LEU A 187 12.66 -9.48 5.91
N ILE A 188 11.71 -9.29 6.83
CA ILE A 188 10.44 -8.57 6.64
C ILE A 188 10.26 -7.63 7.85
N PRO A 189 9.57 -6.47 7.75
CA PRO A 189 8.88 -5.87 6.59
C PRO A 189 9.82 -5.50 5.44
N GLY A 190 9.26 -5.36 4.23
CA GLY A 190 10.01 -4.86 3.07
C GLY A 190 10.51 -3.42 3.25
N PRO A 191 11.43 -2.97 2.39
CA PRO A 191 12.10 -1.68 2.56
C PRO A 191 11.17 -0.49 2.27
N THR A 192 11.23 0.53 3.13
CA THR A 192 10.36 1.72 3.07
C THR A 192 11.10 3.00 3.44
N LEU A 193 10.58 4.15 3.03
CA LEU A 193 11.13 5.46 3.38
C LEU A 193 11.26 5.62 4.90
N ASP A 194 12.47 5.95 5.36
CA ASP A 194 12.74 6.41 6.72
C ASP A 194 12.63 7.94 6.79
N THR A 195 13.62 8.60 6.19
CA THR A 195 13.86 10.04 6.31
C THR A 195 14.50 10.58 5.06
N MET A 196 14.37 11.90 4.89
CA MET A 196 15.10 12.69 3.90
C MET A 196 15.85 13.80 4.62
N THR A 197 17.10 14.02 4.24
CA THR A 197 17.91 15.17 4.66
C THR A 197 18.50 15.85 3.44
N ILE A 198 18.63 17.17 3.46
CA ILE A 198 19.13 17.96 2.32
C ILE A 198 20.48 18.57 2.66
N SER A 199 21.41 18.55 1.70
CA SER A 199 22.70 19.24 1.77
C SER A 199 22.99 19.88 0.43
N GLY A 200 22.98 21.22 0.37
CA GLY A 200 23.05 21.96 -0.89
C GLY A 200 21.90 21.56 -1.82
N ASN A 201 22.24 21.13 -3.03
CA ASN A 201 21.30 20.68 -4.05
C ASN A 201 21.05 19.16 -4.05
N VAL A 202 21.51 18.44 -3.03
CA VAL A 202 21.37 16.97 -2.94
C VAL A 202 20.43 16.59 -1.80
N ALA A 203 19.37 15.86 -2.13
CA ALA A 203 18.54 15.17 -1.15
C ALA A 203 19.13 13.78 -0.87
N THR A 204 19.28 13.43 0.40
CA THR A 204 19.73 12.11 0.85
C THR A 204 18.56 11.38 1.49
N ILE A 205 18.19 10.24 0.92
CA ILE A 205 17.10 9.38 1.37
C ILE A 205 17.67 8.19 2.15
N LYS A 206 17.13 7.96 3.34
CA LYS A 206 17.37 6.77 4.14
C LYS A 206 16.17 5.84 4.02
N ILE A 207 16.45 4.54 3.86
CA ILE A 207 15.45 3.47 3.74
C ILE A 207 15.54 2.57 4.98
N LEU A 208 14.40 2.25 5.58
CA LEU A 208 14.26 1.23 6.64
C LEU A 208 14.24 -0.17 6.03
N ASN A 209 14.51 -1.19 6.86
CA ASN A 209 14.45 -2.62 6.49
C ASN A 209 15.35 -3.01 5.30
N ALA A 210 16.52 -2.39 5.23
CA ALA A 210 17.59 -2.74 4.29
C ALA A 210 18.91 -2.97 5.04
N PRO A 211 18.97 -3.88 6.03
CA PRO A 211 20.14 -4.06 6.89
C PRO A 211 21.39 -4.50 6.11
N ASN A 212 21.21 -5.26 5.03
CA ASN A 212 22.29 -5.71 4.15
C ASN A 212 22.48 -4.81 2.93
N GLY A 213 21.86 -3.63 2.91
CA GLY A 213 22.01 -2.62 1.87
C GLY A 213 20.89 -2.59 0.83
N LEU A 214 21.07 -1.70 -0.14
CA LEU A 214 20.15 -1.46 -1.25
C LEU A 214 20.82 -1.84 -2.56
N THR A 215 20.02 -2.26 -3.53
CA THR A 215 20.49 -2.61 -4.88
C THR A 215 19.46 -2.19 -5.93
N SER A 216 19.94 -1.87 -7.12
CA SER A 216 19.13 -1.77 -8.34
C SER A 216 19.40 -2.92 -9.30
N PHE A 217 20.09 -3.96 -8.82
CA PHE A 217 20.64 -5.05 -9.65
C PHE A 217 21.48 -4.54 -10.83
N GLY A 218 22.24 -3.47 -10.60
CA GLY A 218 23.09 -2.84 -11.61
C GLY A 218 22.34 -1.97 -12.64
N LYS A 219 21.02 -1.79 -12.50
CA LYS A 219 20.23 -0.92 -13.38
C LYS A 219 20.29 0.55 -12.93
N PRO A 220 20.18 1.51 -13.85
CA PRO A 220 20.02 2.92 -13.49
C PRO A 220 18.74 3.15 -12.67
N LEU A 221 18.78 4.11 -11.74
CA LEU A 221 17.61 4.57 -11.00
C LEU A 221 16.96 5.76 -11.72
N GLN A 222 15.83 5.54 -12.38
CA GLN A 222 15.10 6.47 -13.24
C GLN A 222 13.73 6.90 -12.69
N GLN A 223 13.26 6.28 -11.61
CA GLN A 223 11.92 6.51 -11.04
C GLN A 223 11.91 7.55 -9.93
N PHE A 224 12.96 8.37 -9.82
CA PHE A 224 13.06 9.47 -8.87
C PHE A 224 12.67 10.81 -9.50
N GLU A 225 11.88 11.58 -8.76
CA GLU A 225 11.53 12.96 -9.09
C GLU A 225 11.82 13.85 -7.88
N ILE A 226 12.25 15.08 -8.12
CA ILE A 226 12.63 16.05 -7.08
C ILE A 226 12.00 17.40 -7.39
N ALA A 227 11.57 18.12 -6.35
CA ALA A 227 10.93 19.43 -6.48
C ALA A 227 11.55 20.45 -5.54
N GLY A 228 11.52 21.71 -5.96
CA GLY A 228 11.79 22.87 -5.12
C GLY A 228 10.53 23.40 -4.44
N ALA A 229 10.62 24.58 -3.84
CA ALA A 229 9.50 25.22 -3.13
C ALA A 229 8.32 25.59 -4.05
N ASP A 230 8.54 25.64 -5.36
CA ASP A 230 7.51 25.87 -6.39
C ASP A 230 6.62 24.64 -6.64
N LYS A 231 6.95 23.50 -6.03
CA LYS A 231 6.24 22.22 -6.11
C LYS A 231 6.24 21.55 -7.48
N ASN A 232 7.07 22.04 -8.41
CA ASN A 232 7.24 21.43 -9.71
C ASN A 232 8.23 20.27 -9.61
N PHE A 233 7.76 19.05 -9.91
CA PHE A 233 8.61 17.86 -9.90
C PHE A 233 9.34 17.70 -11.22
N PHE A 234 10.66 17.53 -11.15
CA PHE A 234 11.54 17.25 -12.27
C PHE A 234 12.16 15.86 -12.13
N PRO A 235 12.47 15.15 -13.24
CA PRO A 235 13.27 13.94 -13.18
C PRO A 235 14.59 14.17 -12.44
N ALA A 236 14.99 13.19 -11.64
CA ALA A 236 16.18 13.27 -10.80
C ALA A 236 17.15 12.11 -11.07
N GLN A 237 18.44 12.41 -11.01
CA GLN A 237 19.47 11.39 -10.95
C GLN A 237 19.54 10.85 -9.52
N ALA A 238 19.60 9.53 -9.39
CA ALA A 238 19.71 8.86 -8.10
C ALA A 238 20.85 7.85 -8.09
N VAL A 239 21.63 7.83 -7.00
CA VAL A 239 22.72 6.87 -6.79
C VAL A 239 22.68 6.29 -5.38
N ILE A 240 22.95 4.99 -5.27
CA ILE A 240 23.12 4.32 -3.98
C ILE A 240 24.55 4.60 -3.50
N SER A 241 24.69 5.23 -2.34
CA SER A 241 25.97 5.61 -1.75
C SER A 241 25.91 5.41 -0.25
N GLN A 242 26.78 4.55 0.29
CA GLN A 242 26.91 4.29 1.74
C GLN A 242 25.55 3.91 2.40
N GLY A 243 24.80 3.01 1.76
CA GLY A 243 23.50 2.53 2.28
C GLY A 243 22.36 3.55 2.21
N LYS A 244 22.56 4.71 1.57
CA LYS A 244 21.54 5.75 1.35
C LYS A 244 21.40 6.02 -0.15
N ILE A 245 20.32 6.71 -0.54
CA ILE A 245 20.15 7.18 -1.92
C ILE A 245 20.41 8.68 -1.95
N LYS A 246 21.32 9.13 -2.82
CA LYS A 246 21.52 10.55 -3.11
C LYS A 246 20.75 10.90 -4.38
N VAL A 247 19.92 11.93 -4.30
CA VAL A 247 19.00 12.36 -5.36
C VAL A 247 19.24 13.83 -5.67
N SER A 248 19.41 14.16 -6.94
CA SER A 248 19.59 15.55 -7.41
C SER A 248 19.07 15.74 -8.83
N SER A 249 18.80 16.98 -9.21
CA SER A 249 18.42 17.34 -10.58
C SER A 249 19.07 18.66 -10.99
N PRO A 250 19.58 18.81 -12.22
CA PRO A 250 20.12 20.08 -12.70
C PRO A 250 19.05 21.19 -12.75
N TYR A 251 17.77 20.83 -12.74
CA TYR A 251 16.65 21.77 -12.76
C TYR A 251 16.21 22.24 -11.37
N VAL A 252 16.72 21.63 -10.29
CA VAL A 252 16.31 21.91 -8.91
C VAL A 252 17.54 22.20 -8.05
N SER A 253 17.86 23.48 -7.89
CA SER A 253 18.99 23.93 -7.08
C SER A 253 18.75 23.87 -5.57
N ASN A 254 17.48 24.03 -5.14
CA ASN A 254 17.08 24.03 -3.73
C ASN A 254 15.95 23.00 -3.52
N PRO A 255 16.27 21.71 -3.38
CA PRO A 255 15.25 20.67 -3.25
C PRO A 255 14.54 20.77 -1.89
N VAL A 256 13.24 20.51 -1.90
CA VAL A 256 12.41 20.42 -0.67
C VAL A 256 11.60 19.13 -0.61
N ALA A 257 11.44 18.42 -1.74
CA ALA A 257 10.65 17.20 -1.83
C ALA A 257 11.25 16.22 -2.84
N VAL A 258 11.10 14.92 -2.56
CA VAL A 258 11.49 13.80 -3.41
C VAL A 258 10.35 12.79 -3.47
N ARG A 259 10.13 12.23 -4.65
CA ARG A 259 9.22 11.12 -4.91
C ARG A 259 9.97 9.98 -5.59
N TYR A 260 9.61 8.75 -5.24
CA TYR A 260 10.09 7.54 -5.89
C TYR A 260 8.92 6.68 -6.36
N ALA A 261 8.98 6.23 -7.62
CA ALA A 261 8.00 5.33 -8.22
C ALA A 261 6.54 5.85 -8.09
N PHE A 262 6.36 7.15 -8.29
CA PHE A 262 5.15 7.89 -7.91
C PHE A 262 4.22 8.20 -9.09
N LYS A 263 4.00 7.21 -9.95
CA LYS A 263 3.08 7.25 -11.12
C LYS A 263 2.17 6.02 -11.11
N ASP A 264 1.10 6.03 -11.89
CA ASP A 264 0.15 4.91 -11.94
C ASP A 264 0.83 3.56 -12.20
N PHE A 265 1.49 3.47 -13.35
CA PHE A 265 2.31 2.32 -13.73
C PHE A 265 3.79 2.70 -13.75
N ILE A 266 4.60 1.85 -13.11
CA ILE A 266 6.06 1.83 -13.16
C ILE A 266 6.51 0.38 -12.96
N VAL A 267 7.78 0.08 -13.24
CA VAL A 267 8.44 -1.13 -12.77
C VAL A 267 9.45 -0.72 -11.70
N GLY A 268 9.29 -1.25 -10.48
CA GLY A 268 10.17 -0.97 -9.35
C GLY A 268 11.61 -1.37 -9.65
N GLU A 269 12.54 -0.45 -9.40
CA GLU A 269 13.96 -0.58 -9.78
C GLU A 269 14.90 -0.59 -8.58
N LEU A 270 14.40 -0.23 -7.39
CA LEU A 270 15.15 -0.17 -6.15
C LEU A 270 14.65 -1.26 -5.20
N PHE A 271 15.59 -2.02 -4.65
CA PHE A 271 15.36 -3.17 -3.79
C PHE A 271 16.30 -3.13 -2.59
N ASN A 272 15.97 -3.86 -1.52
CA ASN A 272 17.00 -4.32 -0.60
C ASN A 272 17.77 -5.51 -1.21
N THR A 273 18.90 -5.89 -0.65
CA THR A 273 19.74 -6.97 -1.20
C THR A 273 19.10 -8.37 -1.06
N GLU A 274 18.05 -8.49 -0.27
CA GLU A 274 17.19 -9.67 -0.16
C GLU A 274 16.19 -9.81 -1.32
N GLY A 275 16.08 -8.80 -2.19
CA GLY A 275 15.23 -8.82 -3.38
C GLY A 275 13.80 -8.35 -3.15
N PHE A 276 13.49 -7.70 -2.03
CA PHE A 276 12.20 -7.03 -1.84
C PHE A 276 12.23 -5.60 -2.41
N PRO A 277 11.24 -5.22 -3.22
CA PRO A 277 11.18 -3.88 -3.78
C PRO A 277 10.93 -2.84 -2.69
N VAL A 278 11.53 -1.66 -2.86
CA VAL A 278 11.21 -0.46 -2.05
C VAL A 278 9.81 0.02 -2.42
N SER A 279 8.98 0.26 -1.39
CA SER A 279 7.65 0.88 -1.55
C SER A 279 7.76 2.21 -2.29
N SER A 280 6.80 2.53 -3.17
CA SER A 280 6.68 3.92 -3.66
C SER A 280 6.50 4.86 -2.47
N PHE A 281 7.08 6.07 -2.57
CA PHE A 281 6.98 7.06 -1.49
C PHE A 281 7.07 8.48 -2.01
N ARG A 282 6.63 9.39 -1.15
CA ARG A 282 6.83 10.84 -1.26
C ARG A 282 7.34 11.40 0.06
N THR A 283 8.08 12.51 0.02
CA THR A 283 8.55 13.23 1.21
C THR A 283 7.78 14.52 1.48
N ASP A 284 6.93 14.95 0.55
CA ASP A 284 5.99 16.06 0.71
C ASP A 284 4.60 15.60 1.18
N ASP A 285 3.80 16.55 1.65
CA ASP A 285 2.41 16.37 2.11
C ASP A 285 1.38 17.18 1.30
N TRP A 286 1.82 17.77 0.17
CA TRP A 286 0.99 18.60 -0.70
C TRP A 286 -0.23 17.85 -1.27
N ASP A 287 -1.35 18.57 -1.44
CA ASP A 287 -2.49 18.02 -2.16
C ASP A 287 -2.15 17.82 -3.66
N TYR A 288 -2.95 16.98 -4.33
CA TYR A 288 -2.80 16.59 -5.74
C TYR A 288 -3.80 17.30 -6.65
#